data_AF-A0A399GZM8-F1
#
_entry.id   AF-A0A399GZM8-F1
#
_cell.length_a   1.000
_cell.length_b   1.000
_cell.length_c   1.000
_cell.angle_alpha   90.00
_cell.angle_beta   90.00
_cell.angle_gamma   90.00
#
_symmetry.space_group_name_H-M   'P 1'
#
loop_
_entity.id
_entity.type
_entity.pdbx_description
1 polymer ?
#
loop_
_entity_poly.entity_id
_entity_poly.type
_entity_poly.pdbx_seq_one_letter_code
_entity_poly.pdbx_strand_id
1 'polypeptide(L)'
;MAASSTPGWPHCRQGAASDDSFGCRGRRVDPYAECLAHLTDTDRAVYLAGLQPGADIDHRGTRLTTELLDELLSTLKDPISNRPQLGETWFQEAQFEGDARFDLAQFGSSARFDRAEFGGDASFTWAEFGKDAWFSGTQISGNVQFDRAEIRLDAGFASVKIGGNAWFRAVKFGGEFRFHGAEIVGDVDLGESELERARAVGPLTCHGTLDFTQATFESALTIEAATAVLRCERTRWASTASLRLRYATVDLSDAVMEHPVSIVAHSRPFFTVRGPVAEPELPDARARVASLRGADAAHLTLINVDLTDCLFAGTTHLDQLRLEGRYLLPLTPSGVRWRNWVPLRWTRRRTLAEEQHWRAARGTTAGGWTSAPETVEVLEPTTLAPVYRQLRKTFEDGKHEPGAADFYYGEMEMRRHADDIPWAERSLLAAYWAISGYGLRASRALGWLLLAMTATVLAMMLWGLPKDDPKPESTGTVDGQRISMTTDTANPVNPDGPYRERLSAGRFEKSLQVVINSVVFRSSGQELTTRGTYTEMLSRIGEPVLLGLAVLAVRGRIKR
;
A
#
# COMPACT_ATOMS: atom_id res chain seq x y z
N MET A 1 -23.09 -30.16 -12.30
CA MET A 1 -23.26 -31.36 -13.15
C MET A 1 -22.95 -32.57 -12.27
N ALA A 2 -23.97 -33.27 -11.80
CA ALA A 2 -23.81 -34.41 -10.89
C ALA A 2 -23.14 -35.60 -11.62
N ALA A 3 -22.29 -36.32 -10.91
CA ALA A 3 -21.47 -37.41 -11.43
C ALA A 3 -22.33 -38.54 -12.03
N SER A 4 -22.22 -38.72 -13.35
CA SER A 4 -22.86 -39.77 -14.16
C SER A 4 -22.21 -41.16 -14.02
N SER A 5 -21.35 -41.35 -13.02
CA SER A 5 -20.64 -42.62 -12.78
C SER A 5 -21.20 -43.36 -11.55
N THR A 6 -21.32 -44.68 -11.66
CA THR A 6 -21.59 -45.57 -10.53
C THR A 6 -20.60 -45.32 -9.38
N PRO A 7 -21.06 -45.27 -8.12
CA PRO A 7 -20.15 -45.18 -6.97
C PRO A 7 -19.16 -46.34 -6.95
N GLY A 8 -17.90 -46.06 -6.57
CA GLY A 8 -16.84 -47.07 -6.46
C GLY A 8 -16.93 -47.98 -5.22
N TRP A 9 -18.08 -48.01 -4.55
CA TRP A 9 -18.33 -48.77 -3.32
C TRP A 9 -19.69 -49.49 -3.34
N PRO A 10 -19.89 -50.51 -2.48
CA PRO A 10 -21.21 -51.12 -2.29
C PRO A 10 -22.21 -50.07 -1.76
N HIS A 11 -23.25 -49.76 -2.53
CA HIS A 11 -24.20 -48.69 -2.22
C HIS A 11 -25.64 -49.21 -2.14
N CYS A 12 -26.48 -48.54 -1.35
CA CYS A 12 -27.84 -48.94 -0.97
C CYS A 12 -28.73 -49.32 -2.16
N ARG A 13 -28.74 -48.54 -3.25
CA ARG A 13 -29.63 -48.69 -4.44
C ARG A 13 -31.12 -48.55 -4.17
N GLN A 14 -31.53 -48.26 -2.95
CA GLN A 14 -32.93 -48.00 -2.63
C GLN A 14 -33.45 -46.79 -3.42
N GLY A 15 -34.63 -46.93 -4.01
CA GLY A 15 -35.21 -45.92 -4.89
C GLY A 15 -34.71 -45.95 -6.34
N ALA A 16 -33.91 -46.94 -6.75
CA ALA A 16 -33.54 -47.11 -8.16
C ALA A 16 -34.78 -47.38 -9.02
N ALA A 17 -34.98 -46.57 -10.05
CA ALA A 17 -36.11 -46.64 -10.99
C ALA A 17 -35.60 -46.61 -12.45
N SER A 18 -36.51 -46.65 -13.43
CA SER A 18 -36.14 -46.69 -14.85
C SER A 18 -35.44 -45.41 -15.35
N ASP A 19 -35.59 -44.30 -14.64
CA ASP A 19 -35.04 -42.96 -14.95
C ASP A 19 -33.80 -42.58 -14.10
N ASP A 20 -33.67 -43.10 -12.87
CA ASP A 20 -32.42 -43.11 -12.09
C ASP A 20 -31.98 -44.55 -11.80
N SER A 21 -31.12 -45.07 -12.68
CA SER A 21 -30.64 -46.46 -12.62
C SER A 21 -29.73 -46.75 -11.43
N PHE A 22 -29.31 -45.74 -10.65
CA PHE A 22 -28.38 -45.91 -9.53
C PHE A 22 -29.08 -45.91 -8.16
N GLY A 23 -30.19 -45.19 -8.02
CA GLY A 23 -30.88 -45.02 -6.73
C GLY A 23 -29.95 -44.41 -5.66
N CYS A 24 -30.23 -44.71 -4.39
CA CYS A 24 -29.42 -44.21 -3.27
C CYS A 24 -27.94 -44.67 -3.36
N ARG A 25 -27.04 -43.68 -3.33
CA ARG A 25 -25.58 -43.87 -3.43
C ARG A 25 -24.89 -44.10 -2.09
N GLY A 26 -25.65 -44.09 -1.00
CA GLY A 26 -25.14 -44.28 0.37
C GLY A 26 -24.46 -45.63 0.54
N ARG A 27 -23.29 -45.63 1.18
CA ARG A 27 -22.54 -46.82 1.54
C ARG A 27 -23.42 -47.72 2.41
N ARG A 28 -23.53 -48.99 2.00
CA ARG A 28 -24.20 -50.02 2.81
C ARG A 28 -23.44 -50.24 4.11
N VAL A 29 -24.19 -50.44 5.19
CA VAL A 29 -23.64 -50.71 6.53
C VAL A 29 -23.81 -52.20 6.83
N ASP A 30 -22.71 -52.92 6.97
CA ASP A 30 -22.76 -54.38 7.19
C ASP A 30 -23.45 -54.71 8.53
N PRO A 31 -24.29 -55.76 8.59
CA PRO A 31 -24.60 -56.74 7.54
C PRO A 31 -25.78 -56.36 6.61
N TYR A 32 -26.28 -55.13 6.68
CA TYR A 32 -27.49 -54.70 5.98
C TYR A 32 -27.24 -54.34 4.50
N ALA A 33 -28.28 -54.45 3.67
CA ALA A 33 -28.21 -54.09 2.25
C ALA A 33 -28.44 -52.59 2.01
N GLU A 34 -28.89 -51.88 3.04
CA GLU A 34 -29.23 -50.47 3.08
C GLU A 34 -28.07 -49.63 3.65
N CYS A 35 -28.09 -48.32 3.38
CA CYS A 35 -27.21 -47.38 4.07
C CYS A 35 -27.84 -46.95 5.40
N LEU A 36 -27.06 -46.29 6.26
CA LEU A 36 -27.51 -45.82 7.58
C LEU A 36 -28.82 -45.02 7.53
N ALA A 37 -29.00 -44.20 6.48
CA ALA A 37 -30.19 -43.37 6.26
C ALA A 37 -31.48 -44.17 6.01
N HIS A 38 -31.35 -45.38 5.45
CA HIS A 38 -32.47 -46.21 5.03
C HIS A 38 -32.69 -47.43 5.93
N LEU A 39 -31.85 -47.62 6.95
CA LEU A 39 -32.14 -48.61 7.98
C LEU A 39 -33.44 -48.27 8.70
N THR A 40 -34.19 -49.33 9.03
CA THR A 40 -35.30 -49.23 9.99
C THR A 40 -34.77 -48.75 11.35
N ASP A 41 -35.61 -48.11 12.16
CA ASP A 41 -35.20 -47.62 13.48
C ASP A 41 -34.62 -48.73 14.37
N THR A 42 -35.17 -49.95 14.26
CA THR A 42 -34.67 -51.12 14.98
C THR A 42 -33.27 -51.53 14.52
N ASP A 43 -33.07 -51.67 13.20
CA ASP A 43 -31.78 -52.10 12.64
C ASP A 43 -30.70 -51.03 12.86
N ARG A 44 -31.09 -49.76 12.81
CA ARG A 44 -30.24 -48.60 13.10
C ARG A 44 -29.77 -48.62 14.55
N ALA A 45 -30.68 -48.80 15.51
CA ALA A 45 -30.32 -48.88 16.92
C ALA A 45 -29.35 -50.04 17.20
N VAL A 46 -29.54 -51.20 16.54
CA VAL A 46 -28.61 -52.33 16.63
C VAL A 46 -27.24 -52.00 16.03
N TYR A 47 -27.20 -51.38 14.85
CA TYR A 47 -25.95 -50.95 14.22
C TYR A 47 -25.18 -49.97 15.10
N LEU A 48 -25.85 -48.93 15.60
CA LEU A 48 -25.24 -47.90 16.43
C LEU A 48 -24.75 -48.48 17.76
N ALA A 49 -25.53 -49.33 18.44
CA ALA A 49 -25.09 -49.99 19.68
C ALA A 49 -23.82 -50.86 19.51
N GLY A 50 -23.50 -51.28 18.28
CA GLY A 50 -22.28 -52.01 17.96
C GLY A 50 -21.04 -51.13 17.81
N LEU A 51 -21.19 -49.81 17.67
CA LEU A 51 -20.09 -48.87 17.57
C LEU A 51 -19.48 -48.58 18.94
N GLN A 52 -18.19 -48.27 18.95
CA GLN A 52 -17.44 -47.88 20.14
C GLN A 52 -16.67 -46.58 19.84
N PRO A 53 -16.34 -45.77 20.85
CA PRO A 53 -15.48 -44.60 20.68
C PRO A 53 -14.16 -44.99 19.98
N GLY A 54 -13.80 -44.25 18.94
CA GLY A 54 -12.61 -44.49 18.11
C GLY A 54 -12.81 -45.51 16.98
N ALA A 55 -14.03 -46.03 16.77
CA ALA A 55 -14.32 -46.91 15.64
C ALA A 55 -14.17 -46.21 14.28
N ASP A 56 -13.74 -46.96 13.27
CA ASP A 56 -13.74 -46.51 11.88
C ASP A 56 -15.17 -46.43 11.35
N ILE A 57 -15.50 -45.35 10.63
CA ILE A 57 -16.85 -45.14 10.08
C ILE A 57 -16.81 -44.87 8.57
N ASP A 58 -17.70 -45.54 7.82
CA ASP A 58 -17.81 -45.41 6.37
C ASP A 58 -19.25 -45.12 5.96
N HIS A 59 -19.56 -43.85 5.75
CA HIS A 59 -20.86 -43.35 5.36
C HIS A 59 -20.80 -42.55 4.05
N ARG A 60 -19.87 -42.91 3.15
CA ARG A 60 -19.76 -42.31 1.81
C ARG A 60 -21.09 -42.32 1.06
N GLY A 61 -21.41 -41.24 0.36
CA GLY A 61 -22.65 -41.13 -0.42
C GLY A 61 -23.94 -41.11 0.41
N THR A 62 -23.87 -41.18 1.74
CA THR A 62 -25.04 -41.35 2.61
C THR A 62 -25.66 -40.00 2.90
N ARG A 63 -26.99 -39.97 2.94
CA ARG A 63 -27.76 -38.80 3.34
C ARG A 63 -27.99 -38.82 4.84
N LEU A 64 -27.55 -37.78 5.54
CA LEU A 64 -27.57 -37.68 6.99
C LEU A 64 -28.40 -36.44 7.36
N THR A 65 -29.48 -36.65 8.10
CA THR A 65 -30.17 -35.54 8.76
C THR A 65 -29.36 -35.09 9.99
N THR A 66 -29.65 -33.91 10.53
CA THR A 66 -29.00 -33.43 11.74
C THR A 66 -29.21 -34.40 12.91
N GLU A 67 -30.42 -34.95 13.06
CA GLU A 67 -30.75 -35.91 14.12
C GLU A 67 -29.97 -37.23 13.96
N LEU A 68 -29.85 -37.73 12.73
CA LEU A 68 -29.12 -38.98 12.46
C LEU A 68 -27.61 -38.81 12.69
N LEU A 69 -27.06 -37.64 12.33
CA LEU A 69 -25.67 -37.32 12.65
C LEU A 69 -25.45 -37.22 14.16
N ASP A 70 -26.34 -36.54 14.87
CA ASP A 70 -26.27 -36.40 16.33
C ASP A 70 -26.37 -37.78 17.02
N GLU A 71 -27.25 -38.67 16.53
CA GLU A 71 -27.38 -40.05 17.02
C GLU A 71 -26.06 -40.82 16.84
N LEU A 72 -25.47 -40.76 15.65
CA LEU A 72 -24.18 -41.39 15.33
C LEU A 72 -23.05 -40.85 16.23
N LEU A 73 -22.90 -39.53 16.32
CA LEU A 73 -21.83 -38.92 17.10
C LEU A 73 -22.01 -39.14 18.61
N SER A 74 -23.25 -39.16 19.10
CA SER A 74 -23.55 -39.44 20.52
C SER A 74 -23.09 -40.85 20.93
N THR A 75 -23.22 -41.81 20.02
CA THR A 75 -22.79 -43.20 20.21
C THR A 75 -21.27 -43.34 20.28
N LEU A 76 -20.55 -42.48 19.55
CA LEU A 76 -19.08 -42.47 19.48
C LEU A 76 -18.43 -41.64 20.59
N LYS A 77 -19.20 -41.09 21.54
CA LYS A 77 -18.64 -40.29 22.64
C LYS A 77 -17.87 -41.16 23.62
N ASP A 78 -16.63 -40.77 23.90
CA ASP A 78 -15.86 -41.36 24.98
C ASP A 78 -16.49 -41.03 26.35
N PRO A 79 -16.74 -42.03 27.22
CA PRO A 79 -17.43 -41.81 28.50
C PRO A 79 -16.74 -40.86 29.47
N ILE A 80 -15.43 -40.64 29.33
CA ILE A 80 -14.64 -39.82 30.25
C ILE A 80 -14.58 -38.36 29.75
N SER A 81 -14.18 -38.17 28.50
CA SER A 81 -14.01 -36.85 27.88
C SER A 81 -15.32 -36.27 27.36
N ASN A 82 -16.35 -37.10 27.16
CA ASN A 82 -17.63 -36.74 26.54
C ASN A 82 -17.48 -36.14 25.12
N ARG A 83 -16.37 -36.45 24.45
CA ARG A 83 -16.06 -36.02 23.09
C ARG A 83 -16.29 -37.16 22.11
N PRO A 84 -16.87 -36.91 20.92
CA PRO A 84 -16.93 -37.92 19.86
C PRO A 84 -15.51 -38.35 19.48
N GLN A 85 -15.22 -39.66 19.53
CA GLN A 85 -13.98 -40.22 19.05
C GLN A 85 -14.26 -41.07 17.82
N LEU A 86 -13.59 -40.75 16.72
CA LEU A 86 -13.74 -41.42 15.43
C LEU A 86 -12.38 -41.95 14.98
N GLY A 87 -12.34 -43.14 14.41
CA GLY A 87 -11.13 -43.73 13.83
C GLY A 87 -10.82 -43.12 12.46
N GLU A 88 -10.67 -43.96 11.44
CA GLU A 88 -10.70 -43.53 10.05
C GLU A 88 -12.14 -43.21 9.62
N THR A 89 -12.33 -42.05 9.01
CA THR A 89 -13.67 -41.50 8.72
C THR A 89 -13.84 -41.22 7.24
N TRP A 90 -14.88 -41.81 6.64
CA TRP A 90 -15.21 -41.65 5.23
C TRP A 90 -16.64 -41.13 5.03
N PHE A 91 -16.72 -39.83 4.71
CA PHE A 91 -17.94 -39.11 4.33
C PHE A 91 -17.86 -38.55 2.90
N GLN A 92 -16.99 -39.11 2.03
CA GLN A 92 -16.92 -38.64 0.65
C GLN A 92 -18.27 -38.77 -0.06
N GLU A 93 -18.67 -37.73 -0.77
CA GLU A 93 -20.00 -37.64 -1.42
C GLU A 93 -21.20 -37.75 -0.47
N ALA A 94 -21.02 -37.69 0.87
CA ALA A 94 -22.14 -37.68 1.80
C ALA A 94 -22.95 -36.37 1.69
N GLN A 95 -24.24 -36.44 2.01
CA GLN A 95 -25.16 -35.30 2.00
C GLN A 95 -25.65 -35.04 3.42
N PHE A 96 -25.28 -33.93 4.02
CA PHE A 96 -25.81 -33.47 5.30
C PHE A 96 -26.97 -32.50 5.01
N GLU A 97 -28.21 -32.87 5.31
CA GLU A 97 -29.39 -32.09 4.85
C GLU A 97 -29.54 -30.74 5.56
N GLY A 98 -29.02 -30.61 6.77
CA GLY A 98 -29.05 -29.39 7.57
C GLY A 98 -27.68 -29.06 8.16
N ASP A 99 -27.67 -28.51 9.37
CA ASP A 99 -26.44 -28.26 10.11
C ASP A 99 -25.74 -29.59 10.44
N ALA A 100 -24.42 -29.63 10.25
CA ALA A 100 -23.57 -30.76 10.62
C ALA A 100 -22.52 -30.30 11.64
N ARG A 101 -22.60 -30.82 12.87
CA ARG A 101 -21.74 -30.41 13.98
C ARG A 101 -20.84 -31.55 14.43
N PHE A 102 -19.55 -31.39 14.20
CA PHE A 102 -18.44 -32.22 14.65
C PHE A 102 -17.59 -31.49 15.71
N ASP A 103 -18.22 -30.59 16.47
CA ASP A 103 -17.51 -29.81 17.49
C ASP A 103 -16.89 -30.72 18.54
N LEU A 104 -15.66 -30.41 18.94
CA LEU A 104 -14.84 -31.18 19.88
C LEU A 104 -14.54 -32.63 19.44
N ALA A 105 -14.88 -33.01 18.19
CA ALA A 105 -14.65 -34.36 17.70
C ALA A 105 -13.15 -34.66 17.54
N GLN A 106 -12.75 -35.87 17.92
CA GLN A 106 -11.39 -36.37 17.79
C GLN A 106 -11.35 -37.42 16.68
N PHE A 107 -10.75 -37.06 15.56
CA PHE A 107 -10.50 -37.97 14.45
C PHE A 107 -9.11 -38.59 14.63
N GLY A 108 -9.05 -39.82 15.14
CA GLY A 108 -7.81 -40.54 15.46
C GLY A 108 -6.98 -40.92 14.23
N SER A 109 -7.58 -40.91 13.04
CA SER A 109 -6.90 -41.13 11.75
C SER A 109 -7.34 -40.08 10.72
N SER A 110 -7.21 -40.38 9.43
CA SER A 110 -7.60 -39.45 8.36
C SER A 110 -9.13 -39.31 8.30
N ALA A 111 -9.61 -38.08 8.11
CA ALA A 111 -11.03 -37.77 7.92
C ALA A 111 -11.26 -37.25 6.50
N ARG A 112 -12.17 -37.87 5.76
CA ARG A 112 -12.42 -37.57 4.34
C ARG A 112 -13.87 -37.16 4.09
N PHE A 113 -14.04 -35.91 3.71
CA PHE A 113 -15.30 -35.26 3.34
C PHE A 113 -15.28 -34.82 1.86
N ASP A 114 -14.35 -35.33 1.04
CA ASP A 114 -14.23 -34.92 -0.36
C ASP A 114 -15.56 -35.03 -1.11
N ARG A 115 -15.96 -33.94 -1.77
CA ARG A 115 -17.23 -33.81 -2.50
C ARG A 115 -18.49 -34.04 -1.65
N ALA A 116 -18.41 -33.92 -0.33
CA ALA A 116 -19.60 -33.87 0.51
C ALA A 116 -20.42 -32.60 0.25
N GLU A 117 -21.71 -32.67 0.55
CA GLU A 117 -22.65 -31.56 0.45
C GLU A 117 -23.25 -31.27 1.83
N PHE A 118 -23.13 -30.03 2.29
CA PHE A 118 -23.70 -29.56 3.55
C PHE A 118 -24.81 -28.54 3.22
N GLY A 119 -26.06 -28.91 3.52
CA GLY A 119 -27.25 -28.09 3.27
C GLY A 119 -27.40 -26.91 4.24
N GLY A 120 -26.75 -26.97 5.40
CA GLY A 120 -26.67 -25.90 6.39
C GLY A 120 -25.23 -25.52 6.73
N ASP A 121 -25.01 -25.16 8.00
CA ASP A 121 -23.68 -24.85 8.54
C ASP A 121 -22.89 -26.14 8.84
N ALA A 122 -21.56 -26.12 8.61
CA ALA A 122 -20.66 -27.21 8.94
C ALA A 122 -19.67 -26.76 10.02
N SER A 123 -19.73 -27.35 11.22
CA SER A 123 -18.90 -26.94 12.36
C SER A 123 -17.97 -28.06 12.81
N PHE A 124 -16.70 -27.71 12.96
CA PHE A 124 -15.58 -28.53 13.45
C PHE A 124 -14.81 -27.74 14.52
N THR A 125 -15.52 -26.92 15.29
CA THR A 125 -14.92 -26.03 16.29
C THR A 125 -14.27 -26.88 17.38
N TRP A 126 -13.00 -26.61 17.68
CA TRP A 126 -12.16 -27.43 18.57
C TRP A 126 -11.99 -28.90 18.16
N ALA A 127 -12.23 -29.26 16.90
CA ALA A 127 -11.98 -30.61 16.43
C ALA A 127 -10.47 -30.90 16.34
N GLU A 128 -10.07 -32.13 16.66
CA GLU A 128 -8.69 -32.60 16.59
C GLU A 128 -8.58 -33.66 15.49
N PHE A 129 -7.79 -33.38 14.45
CA PHE A 129 -7.48 -34.33 13.38
C PHE A 129 -6.08 -34.91 13.60
N GLY A 130 -6.03 -36.17 14.01
CA GLY A 130 -4.80 -36.90 14.30
C GLY A 130 -3.90 -37.12 13.08
N LYS A 131 -4.47 -37.03 11.87
CA LYS A 131 -3.77 -37.11 10.58
C LYS A 131 -4.34 -36.06 9.60
N ASP A 132 -4.64 -36.48 8.36
CA ASP A 132 -5.09 -35.58 7.30
C ASP A 132 -6.61 -35.32 7.36
N ALA A 133 -7.01 -34.11 6.97
CA ALA A 133 -8.41 -33.71 6.83
C ALA A 133 -8.69 -33.24 5.38
N TRP A 134 -9.52 -33.98 4.66
CA TRP A 134 -9.76 -33.77 3.22
C TRP A 134 -11.20 -33.30 2.95
N PHE A 135 -11.35 -32.09 2.40
CA PHE A 135 -12.62 -31.44 2.05
C PHE A 135 -12.66 -31.03 0.57
N SER A 136 -11.92 -31.72 -0.31
CA SER A 136 -11.75 -31.29 -1.69
C SER A 136 -13.07 -31.38 -2.47
N GLY A 137 -13.49 -30.28 -3.10
CA GLY A 137 -14.72 -30.20 -3.88
C GLY A 137 -15.99 -30.21 -3.04
N THR A 138 -15.90 -30.01 -1.74
CA THR A 138 -17.06 -29.92 -0.83
C THR A 138 -17.90 -28.69 -1.17
N GLN A 139 -19.21 -28.81 -1.03
CA GLN A 139 -20.16 -27.71 -1.18
C GLN A 139 -20.87 -27.47 0.15
N ILE A 140 -20.86 -26.22 0.63
CA ILE A 140 -21.45 -25.82 1.90
C ILE A 140 -22.38 -24.64 1.62
N SER A 141 -23.67 -24.80 1.88
CA SER A 141 -24.66 -23.74 1.67
C SER A 141 -24.55 -22.63 2.72
N GLY A 142 -24.21 -22.98 3.97
CA GLY A 142 -24.02 -22.06 5.08
C GLY A 142 -22.57 -21.67 5.36
N ASN A 143 -22.28 -21.43 6.63
CA ASN A 143 -20.94 -21.14 7.15
C ASN A 143 -20.16 -22.44 7.40
N VAL A 144 -18.83 -22.34 7.38
CA VAL A 144 -17.94 -23.38 7.88
C VAL A 144 -17.11 -22.86 9.05
N GLN A 145 -17.00 -23.66 10.11
CA GLN A 145 -16.27 -23.29 11.33
C GLN A 145 -15.23 -24.37 11.65
N PHE A 146 -13.98 -23.96 11.80
CA PHE A 146 -12.85 -24.76 12.29
C PHE A 146 -12.15 -24.06 13.44
N ASP A 147 -12.77 -23.05 14.07
CA ASP A 147 -12.13 -22.25 15.11
C ASP A 147 -11.47 -23.14 16.17
N ARG A 148 -10.18 -22.90 16.41
CA ARG A 148 -9.34 -23.62 17.36
C ARG A 148 -9.21 -25.13 17.09
N ALA A 149 -9.48 -25.57 15.86
CA ALA A 149 -9.17 -26.92 15.44
C ALA A 149 -7.66 -27.15 15.31
N GLU A 150 -7.23 -28.40 15.47
CA GLU A 150 -5.84 -28.82 15.25
C GLU A 150 -5.82 -29.89 14.15
N ILE A 151 -5.02 -29.68 13.10
CA ILE A 151 -4.79 -30.67 12.05
C ILE A 151 -3.30 -30.99 12.01
N ARG A 152 -2.96 -32.22 12.40
CA ARG A 152 -1.56 -32.63 12.60
C ARG A 152 -0.77 -32.77 11.30
N LEU A 153 -1.43 -33.21 10.22
CA LEU A 153 -0.83 -33.42 8.92
C LEU A 153 -1.49 -32.50 7.88
N ASP A 154 -1.88 -33.01 6.72
CA ASP A 154 -2.35 -32.17 5.61
C ASP A 154 -3.84 -31.81 5.75
N ALA A 155 -4.18 -30.58 5.36
CA ALA A 155 -5.54 -30.07 5.31
C ALA A 155 -5.88 -29.59 3.90
N GLY A 156 -6.81 -30.27 3.23
CA GLY A 156 -7.16 -29.97 1.84
C GLY A 156 -8.57 -29.41 1.67
N PHE A 157 -8.67 -28.16 1.22
CA PHE A 157 -9.92 -27.46 0.88
C PHE A 157 -9.97 -27.07 -0.60
N ALA A 158 -9.34 -27.90 -1.44
CA ALA A 158 -9.23 -27.68 -2.87
C ALA A 158 -10.62 -27.58 -3.52
N SER A 159 -10.90 -26.52 -4.27
CA SER A 159 -12.18 -26.33 -4.98
C SER A 159 -13.43 -26.39 -4.09
N VAL A 160 -13.31 -26.03 -2.81
CA VAL A 160 -14.46 -25.90 -1.91
C VAL A 160 -15.34 -24.72 -2.33
N LYS A 161 -16.66 -24.86 -2.17
CA LYS A 161 -17.63 -23.77 -2.39
C LYS A 161 -18.39 -23.51 -1.10
N ILE A 162 -18.33 -22.28 -0.60
CA ILE A 162 -18.90 -21.89 0.69
C ILE A 162 -19.85 -20.70 0.44
N GLY A 163 -21.14 -20.91 0.72
CA GLY A 163 -22.19 -19.90 0.55
C GLY A 163 -22.21 -18.84 1.65
N GLY A 164 -21.66 -19.15 2.83
CA GLY A 164 -21.47 -18.22 3.95
C GLY A 164 -20.00 -17.86 4.20
N ASN A 165 -19.67 -17.69 5.48
CA ASN A 165 -18.32 -17.39 5.97
C ASN A 165 -17.51 -18.66 6.24
N ALA A 166 -16.18 -18.53 6.25
CA ALA A 166 -15.26 -19.59 6.62
C ALA A 166 -14.35 -19.15 7.78
N TRP A 167 -14.60 -19.69 8.97
CA TRP A 167 -13.87 -19.35 10.18
C TRP A 167 -12.84 -20.44 10.51
N PHE A 168 -11.56 -20.06 10.54
CA PHE A 168 -10.39 -20.85 10.86
C PHE A 168 -9.54 -20.12 11.92
N ARG A 169 -10.17 -19.42 12.86
CA ARG A 169 -9.45 -18.61 13.84
C ARG A 169 -8.68 -19.51 14.80
N ALA A 170 -7.42 -19.17 15.05
CA ALA A 170 -6.53 -19.90 15.95
C ALA A 170 -6.39 -21.40 15.60
N VAL A 171 -6.49 -21.75 14.31
CA VAL A 171 -6.26 -23.11 13.82
C VAL A 171 -4.76 -23.38 13.72
N LYS A 172 -4.37 -24.62 14.05
CA LYS A 172 -3.00 -25.11 13.86
C LYS A 172 -2.94 -26.10 12.72
N PHE A 173 -2.17 -25.77 11.68
CA PHE A 173 -1.91 -26.64 10.54
C PHE A 173 -0.45 -27.12 10.58
N GLY A 174 -0.22 -28.37 11.03
CA GLY A 174 1.11 -28.96 11.12
C GLY A 174 1.68 -29.44 9.77
N GLY A 175 0.82 -29.67 8.78
CA GLY A 175 1.18 -30.07 7.42
C GLY A 175 0.82 -29.04 6.36
N GLU A 176 0.60 -29.51 5.13
CA GLU A 176 0.26 -28.64 4.02
C GLU A 176 -1.22 -28.20 4.11
N PHE A 177 -1.45 -26.89 4.17
CA PHE A 177 -2.78 -26.30 3.99
C PHE A 177 -3.00 -25.94 2.51
N ARG A 178 -3.95 -26.61 1.85
CA ARG A 178 -4.27 -26.39 0.42
C ARG A 178 -5.64 -25.74 0.26
N PHE A 179 -5.67 -24.50 -0.24
CA PHE A 179 -6.91 -23.72 -0.44
C PHE A 179 -7.13 -23.30 -1.90
N HIS A 180 -6.60 -24.08 -2.85
CA HIS A 180 -6.62 -23.71 -4.28
C HIS A 180 -8.00 -23.92 -4.91
N GLY A 181 -8.44 -22.95 -5.72
CA GLY A 181 -9.73 -22.95 -6.40
C GLY A 181 -10.94 -22.77 -5.47
N ALA A 182 -10.72 -22.37 -4.21
CA ALA A 182 -11.81 -22.16 -3.26
C ALA A 182 -12.64 -20.91 -3.63
N GLU A 183 -13.96 -21.02 -3.52
CA GLU A 183 -14.93 -19.96 -3.79
C GLU A 183 -15.75 -19.70 -2.52
N ILE A 184 -15.60 -18.51 -1.92
CA ILE A 184 -16.25 -18.11 -0.68
C ILE A 184 -17.02 -16.81 -0.90
N VAL A 185 -18.32 -16.86 -0.60
CA VAL A 185 -19.23 -15.71 -0.73
C VAL A 185 -19.11 -14.76 0.46
N GLY A 186 -18.82 -15.27 1.66
CA GLY A 186 -18.62 -14.46 2.87
C GLY A 186 -17.16 -14.08 3.12
N ASP A 187 -16.85 -13.88 4.39
CA ASP A 187 -15.51 -13.63 4.92
C ASP A 187 -14.73 -14.95 5.14
N VAL A 188 -13.41 -14.88 5.08
CA VAL A 188 -12.49 -15.95 5.48
C VAL A 188 -11.61 -15.44 6.60
N ASP A 189 -11.73 -16.02 7.79
CA ASP A 189 -10.95 -15.63 8.97
C ASP A 189 -9.93 -16.71 9.32
N LEU A 190 -8.65 -16.42 9.13
CA LEU A 190 -7.49 -17.22 9.52
C LEU A 190 -6.69 -16.49 10.61
N GLY A 191 -7.31 -15.59 11.36
CA GLY A 191 -6.66 -14.84 12.42
C GLY A 191 -6.13 -15.75 13.53
N GLU A 192 -5.01 -15.37 14.15
CA GLU A 192 -4.31 -16.13 15.20
C GLU A 192 -3.88 -17.55 14.78
N SER A 193 -3.99 -17.92 13.49
CA SER A 193 -3.65 -19.26 13.02
C SER A 193 -2.13 -19.47 12.86
N GLU A 194 -1.71 -20.71 13.05
CA GLU A 194 -0.30 -21.15 12.90
C GLU A 194 -0.21 -22.06 11.67
N LEU A 195 0.51 -21.61 10.65
CA LEU A 195 0.75 -22.35 9.41
C LEU A 195 2.23 -22.72 9.31
N GLU A 196 2.58 -23.92 9.78
CA GLU A 196 3.97 -24.38 9.88
C GLU A 196 4.57 -24.73 8.51
N ARG A 197 3.77 -25.34 7.62
CA ARG A 197 4.25 -25.92 6.35
C ARG A 197 3.43 -25.53 5.12
N ALA A 198 2.61 -24.49 5.22
CA ALA A 198 1.82 -24.00 4.10
C ALA A 198 2.73 -23.43 2.99
N ARG A 199 2.59 -23.96 1.77
CA ARG A 199 3.36 -23.51 0.59
C ARG A 199 2.56 -22.59 -0.33
N ALA A 200 1.24 -22.77 -0.38
CA ALA A 200 0.38 -21.99 -1.24
C ALA A 200 -1.03 -21.84 -0.62
N VAL A 201 -1.53 -20.61 -0.61
CA VAL A 201 -2.92 -20.29 -0.27
C VAL A 201 -3.55 -19.69 -1.51
N GLY A 202 -4.43 -20.46 -2.16
CA GLY A 202 -5.08 -20.07 -3.40
C GLY A 202 -4.47 -20.68 -4.68
N PRO A 203 -4.89 -20.24 -5.87
CA PRO A 203 -5.77 -19.09 -6.10
C PRO A 203 -7.17 -19.29 -5.51
N LEU A 204 -7.65 -18.31 -4.73
CA LEU A 204 -8.97 -18.34 -4.10
C LEU A 204 -9.74 -17.06 -4.36
N THR A 205 -11.06 -17.16 -4.30
CA THR A 205 -11.96 -16.01 -4.32
C THR A 205 -12.70 -15.90 -3.00
N CYS A 206 -12.63 -14.72 -2.38
CA CYS A 206 -13.37 -14.35 -1.19
C CYS A 206 -14.05 -13.01 -1.45
N HIS A 207 -15.38 -12.96 -1.49
CA HIS A 207 -16.06 -11.69 -1.80
C HIS A 207 -15.94 -10.68 -0.65
N GLY A 208 -15.84 -11.15 0.59
CA GLY A 208 -15.66 -10.33 1.78
C GLY A 208 -14.19 -10.04 2.10
N THR A 209 -13.86 -10.22 3.38
CA THR A 209 -12.54 -10.02 3.97
C THR A 209 -11.80 -11.34 4.04
N LEU A 210 -10.54 -11.36 3.61
CA LEU A 210 -9.57 -12.38 3.96
C LEU A 210 -8.73 -11.85 5.14
N ASP A 211 -8.93 -12.43 6.32
CA ASP A 211 -8.32 -11.97 7.57
C ASP A 211 -7.20 -12.93 8.01
N PHE A 212 -5.98 -12.40 8.15
CA PHE A 212 -4.81 -13.08 8.70
C PHE A 212 -4.32 -12.40 9.98
N THR A 213 -5.15 -11.60 10.64
CA THR A 213 -4.74 -10.84 11.83
C THR A 213 -4.09 -11.74 12.87
N GLN A 214 -2.87 -11.43 13.30
CA GLN A 214 -2.07 -12.24 14.24
C GLN A 214 -1.72 -13.67 13.77
N ALA A 215 -1.90 -14.00 12.50
CA ALA A 215 -1.45 -15.28 11.95
C ALA A 215 0.08 -15.34 11.83
N THR A 216 0.63 -16.54 11.99
CA THR A 216 2.06 -16.82 11.85
C THR A 216 2.30 -17.81 10.71
N PHE A 217 3.19 -17.42 9.80
CA PHE A 217 3.62 -18.25 8.68
C PHE A 217 5.10 -18.61 8.82
N GLU A 218 5.41 -19.90 9.00
CA GLU A 218 6.77 -20.37 9.26
C GLU A 218 7.53 -20.82 8.01
N SER A 219 6.81 -21.17 6.93
CA SER A 219 7.39 -21.62 5.67
C SER A 219 7.25 -20.62 4.55
N ALA A 220 8.09 -20.76 3.52
CA ALA A 220 7.99 -19.92 2.33
C ALA A 220 6.68 -20.20 1.60
N LEU A 221 5.90 -19.16 1.30
CA LEU A 221 4.56 -19.34 0.74
C LEU A 221 4.16 -18.33 -0.33
N THR A 222 3.23 -18.74 -1.18
CA THR A 222 2.55 -17.86 -2.14
C THR A 222 1.08 -17.76 -1.79
N ILE A 223 0.56 -16.53 -1.68
CA ILE A 223 -0.87 -16.27 -1.56
C ILE A 223 -1.37 -15.72 -2.88
N GLU A 224 -2.37 -16.36 -3.45
CA GLU A 224 -3.07 -15.89 -4.64
C GLU A 224 -4.54 -15.69 -4.28
N ALA A 225 -4.99 -14.44 -4.22
CA ALA A 225 -6.35 -14.14 -3.77
C ALA A 225 -7.00 -13.00 -4.56
N ALA A 226 -8.26 -13.21 -4.92
CA ALA A 226 -9.19 -12.17 -5.33
C ALA A 226 -10.13 -11.89 -4.16
N THR A 227 -9.95 -10.73 -3.51
CA THR A 227 -10.72 -10.35 -2.31
C THR A 227 -10.89 -8.84 -2.22
N ALA A 228 -11.93 -8.36 -1.54
CA ALA A 228 -12.15 -6.93 -1.34
C ALA A 228 -11.18 -6.34 -0.31
N VAL A 229 -10.94 -7.07 0.79
CA VAL A 229 -10.10 -6.63 1.90
C VAL A 229 -9.19 -7.76 2.33
N LEU A 230 -7.90 -7.45 2.50
CA LEU A 230 -6.91 -8.35 3.08
C LEU A 230 -6.37 -7.72 4.36
N ARG A 231 -6.66 -8.33 5.51
CA ARG A 231 -6.10 -7.88 6.79
C ARG A 231 -4.92 -8.74 7.18
N CYS A 232 -3.79 -8.11 7.40
CA CYS A 232 -2.55 -8.72 7.86
C CYS A 232 -2.04 -8.02 9.12
N GLU A 233 -2.95 -7.50 9.96
CA GLU A 233 -2.58 -6.77 11.17
C GLU A 233 -1.83 -7.69 12.15
N ARG A 234 -0.67 -7.25 12.65
CA ARG A 234 0.17 -8.06 13.56
C ARG A 234 0.54 -9.45 13.02
N THR A 235 0.54 -9.64 11.70
CA THR A 235 1.01 -10.89 11.09
C THR A 235 2.50 -11.08 11.29
N ARG A 236 2.94 -12.34 11.42
CA ARG A 236 4.35 -12.70 11.47
C ARG A 236 4.74 -13.56 10.27
N TRP A 237 5.66 -13.06 9.47
CA TRP A 237 6.24 -13.74 8.32
C TRP A 237 7.65 -14.19 8.67
N ALA A 238 7.79 -15.43 9.15
CA ALA A 238 9.07 -16.02 9.54
C ALA A 238 9.83 -16.64 8.35
N SER A 239 9.31 -16.49 7.12
CA SER A 239 9.94 -16.91 5.87
C SER A 239 9.49 -16.03 4.70
N THR A 240 10.01 -16.29 3.50
CA THR A 240 9.69 -15.49 2.32
C THR A 240 8.23 -15.65 1.89
N ALA A 241 7.57 -14.55 1.51
CA ALA A 241 6.19 -14.61 1.05
C ALA A 241 5.95 -13.80 -0.22
N SER A 242 5.09 -14.32 -1.08
CA SER A 242 4.62 -13.63 -2.30
C SER A 242 3.10 -13.57 -2.32
N LEU A 243 2.56 -12.38 -2.13
CA LEU A 243 1.13 -12.12 -2.15
C LEU A 243 0.77 -11.52 -3.51
N ARG A 244 0.06 -12.30 -4.33
CA ARG A 244 -0.48 -11.89 -5.62
C ARG A 244 -1.96 -11.63 -5.43
N LEU A 245 -2.34 -10.35 -5.50
CA LEU A 245 -3.65 -9.90 -5.07
C LEU A 245 -4.41 -9.22 -6.20
N ARG A 246 -5.72 -9.40 -6.20
CA ARG A 246 -6.67 -8.72 -7.08
C ARG A 246 -7.75 -8.07 -6.25
N TYR A 247 -8.12 -6.83 -6.59
CA TYR A 247 -9.15 -6.02 -5.93
C TYR A 247 -8.86 -5.62 -4.45
N ALA A 248 -7.88 -6.26 -3.81
CA ALA A 248 -7.70 -6.19 -2.37
C ALA A 248 -7.21 -4.84 -1.87
N THR A 249 -7.87 -4.32 -0.85
CA THR A 249 -7.31 -3.30 0.04
C THR A 249 -6.58 -4.00 1.18
N VAL A 250 -5.26 -3.82 1.25
CA VAL A 250 -4.36 -4.53 2.17
C VAL A 250 -4.02 -3.66 3.37
N ASP A 251 -4.22 -4.19 4.58
CA ASP A 251 -3.75 -3.60 5.83
C ASP A 251 -2.60 -4.43 6.41
N LEU A 252 -1.41 -3.84 6.56
CA LEU A 252 -0.22 -4.47 7.14
C LEU A 252 0.13 -3.86 8.50
N SER A 253 -0.80 -3.22 9.19
CA SER A 253 -0.51 -2.53 10.45
C SER A 253 0.15 -3.48 11.46
N ASP A 254 1.25 -3.05 12.06
CA ASP A 254 2.04 -3.81 13.03
C ASP A 254 2.56 -5.18 12.52
N ALA A 255 2.59 -5.42 11.20
CA ALA A 255 3.09 -6.66 10.63
C ALA A 255 4.62 -6.76 10.76
N VAL A 256 5.11 -7.98 11.03
CA VAL A 256 6.52 -8.29 11.18
C VAL A 256 6.97 -9.21 10.05
N MET A 257 7.90 -8.71 9.23
CA MET A 257 8.53 -9.46 8.15
C MET A 257 9.98 -9.76 8.51
N GLU A 258 10.28 -10.99 8.91
CA GLU A 258 11.67 -11.42 9.21
C GLU A 258 12.45 -11.73 7.93
N HIS A 259 11.73 -11.95 6.83
CA HIS A 259 12.25 -12.30 5.52
C HIS A 259 11.54 -11.51 4.42
N PRO A 260 12.09 -11.47 3.19
CA PRO A 260 11.46 -10.78 2.07
C PRO A 260 9.99 -11.16 1.84
N VAL A 261 9.11 -10.16 1.90
CA VAL A 261 7.69 -10.25 1.55
C VAL A 261 7.39 -9.33 0.38
N SER A 262 6.73 -9.86 -0.64
CA SER A 262 6.31 -9.09 -1.81
C SER A 262 4.79 -9.05 -1.92
N ILE A 263 4.25 -7.86 -2.20
CA ILE A 263 2.83 -7.67 -2.51
C ILE A 263 2.72 -7.16 -3.93
N VAL A 264 2.00 -7.92 -4.76
CA VAL A 264 1.89 -7.70 -6.19
C VAL A 264 0.43 -7.53 -6.56
N ALA A 265 0.07 -6.36 -7.09
CA ALA A 265 -1.22 -6.19 -7.75
C ALA A 265 -1.20 -6.96 -9.07
N HIS A 266 -1.98 -8.05 -9.14
CA HIS A 266 -2.03 -8.93 -10.28
C HIS A 266 -3.09 -8.48 -11.29
N SER A 267 -2.74 -8.33 -12.57
CA SER A 267 -3.63 -7.72 -13.57
C SER A 267 -4.56 -8.70 -14.29
N ARG A 268 -4.21 -9.98 -14.35
CA ARG A 268 -5.00 -11.03 -15.04
C ARG A 268 -5.76 -11.89 -14.04
N PRO A 269 -6.91 -12.48 -14.43
CA PRO A 269 -7.58 -13.46 -13.59
C PRO A 269 -6.68 -14.63 -13.25
N PHE A 270 -6.90 -15.24 -12.09
CA PHE A 270 -6.23 -16.48 -11.73
C PHE A 270 -6.81 -17.66 -12.50
N PHE A 271 -5.98 -18.67 -12.77
CA PHE A 271 -6.36 -19.87 -13.49
C PHE A 271 -6.11 -21.10 -12.64
N THR A 272 -7.05 -22.04 -12.69
CA THR A 272 -6.91 -23.39 -12.16
C THR A 272 -6.93 -24.40 -13.31
N VAL A 273 -6.69 -25.68 -13.00
CA VAL A 273 -6.85 -26.78 -13.97
C VAL A 273 -8.25 -26.83 -14.59
N ARG A 274 -9.27 -26.28 -13.90
CA ARG A 274 -10.67 -26.25 -14.34
C ARG A 274 -11.05 -25.00 -15.16
N GLY A 275 -10.13 -24.05 -15.31
CA GLY A 275 -10.37 -22.78 -16.00
C GLY A 275 -10.13 -21.55 -15.10
N PRO A 276 -10.54 -20.34 -15.53
CA PRO A 276 -10.42 -19.14 -14.72
C PRO A 276 -11.22 -19.29 -13.42
N VAL A 277 -10.67 -18.78 -12.33
CA VAL A 277 -11.42 -18.70 -11.05
C VAL A 277 -12.54 -17.67 -11.23
N ALA A 278 -13.73 -17.97 -10.74
CA ALA A 278 -14.81 -17.00 -10.70
C ALA A 278 -14.42 -15.88 -9.73
N GLU A 279 -14.27 -14.65 -10.24
CA GLU A 279 -13.89 -13.49 -9.45
C GLU A 279 -15.10 -12.56 -9.25
N PRO A 280 -15.16 -11.83 -8.14
CA PRO A 280 -16.22 -10.86 -7.92
C PRO A 280 -16.09 -9.71 -8.93
N GLU A 281 -17.23 -9.18 -9.41
CA GLU A 281 -17.30 -7.99 -10.29
C GLU A 281 -17.00 -6.70 -9.50
N LEU A 282 -15.84 -6.65 -8.83
CA LEU A 282 -15.43 -5.46 -8.07
C LEU A 282 -14.95 -4.36 -9.02
N PRO A 283 -15.31 -3.08 -8.77
CA PRO A 283 -15.17 -1.99 -9.72
C PRO A 283 -13.70 -1.58 -9.99
N ASP A 284 -12.77 -1.85 -9.09
CA ASP A 284 -11.35 -1.60 -9.29
C ASP A 284 -10.53 -2.88 -9.14
N ALA A 285 -9.99 -3.38 -10.25
CA ALA A 285 -9.14 -4.58 -10.28
C ALA A 285 -7.79 -4.41 -9.57
N ARG A 286 -7.44 -3.20 -9.11
CA ARG A 286 -6.16 -2.90 -8.48
C ARG A 286 -6.14 -3.34 -7.02
N ALA A 287 -5.02 -3.91 -6.62
CA ALA A 287 -4.70 -4.04 -5.20
C ALA A 287 -4.14 -2.71 -4.67
N ARG A 288 -4.56 -2.34 -3.46
CA ARG A 288 -4.25 -1.09 -2.78
C ARG A 288 -3.65 -1.43 -1.42
N VAL A 289 -2.73 -0.63 -0.91
CA VAL A 289 -2.26 -0.74 0.48
C VAL A 289 -2.84 0.41 1.28
N ALA A 290 -3.56 0.10 2.35
CA ALA A 290 -4.23 1.08 3.20
C ALA A 290 -3.33 1.56 4.35
N SER A 291 -2.52 0.68 4.92
CA SER A 291 -1.68 1.04 6.07
C SER A 291 -0.43 0.17 6.16
N LEU A 292 0.69 0.81 6.49
CA LEU A 292 1.96 0.22 6.91
C LEU A 292 2.33 0.61 8.35
N ARG A 293 1.42 1.27 9.08
CA ARG A 293 1.68 1.80 10.43
C ARG A 293 2.19 0.69 11.36
N GLY A 294 3.34 0.91 12.00
CA GLY A 294 3.92 -0.05 12.94
C GLY A 294 4.62 -1.25 12.28
N ALA A 295 4.49 -1.43 10.96
CA ALA A 295 5.17 -2.50 10.24
C ALA A 295 6.69 -2.21 10.09
N ASP A 296 7.48 -3.26 9.92
CA ASP A 296 8.88 -3.14 9.48
C ASP A 296 8.97 -3.29 7.95
N ALA A 297 9.33 -2.20 7.26
CA ALA A 297 9.41 -2.16 5.82
C ALA A 297 10.76 -2.64 5.25
N ALA A 298 11.74 -3.04 6.08
CA ALA A 298 13.08 -3.46 5.63
C ALA A 298 13.06 -4.60 4.60
N HIS A 299 12.08 -5.50 4.73
CA HIS A 299 11.91 -6.66 3.87
C HIS A 299 10.66 -6.60 2.98
N LEU A 300 10.01 -5.43 2.87
CA LEU A 300 8.78 -5.28 2.12
C LEU A 300 9.03 -4.73 0.71
N THR A 301 8.49 -5.43 -0.29
CA THR A 301 8.45 -4.98 -1.69
C THR A 301 7.01 -4.85 -2.17
N LEU A 302 6.66 -3.68 -2.69
CA LEU A 302 5.32 -3.38 -3.21
C LEU A 302 5.40 -3.17 -4.72
N ILE A 303 4.62 -3.95 -5.47
CA ILE A 303 4.70 -4.03 -6.93
C ILE A 303 3.33 -3.74 -7.55
N ASN A 304 3.27 -2.70 -8.38
CA ASN A 304 2.05 -2.27 -9.09
C ASN A 304 0.85 -1.88 -8.21
N VAL A 305 1.07 -1.55 -6.93
CA VAL A 305 -0.01 -1.27 -5.96
C VAL A 305 -0.44 0.19 -5.94
N ASP A 306 -1.70 0.44 -5.58
CA ASP A 306 -2.19 1.78 -5.26
C ASP A 306 -1.87 2.15 -3.79
N LEU A 307 -1.15 3.26 -3.58
CA LEU A 307 -0.77 3.80 -2.27
C LEU A 307 -1.45 5.15 -2.00
N THR A 308 -2.51 5.49 -2.75
CA THR A 308 -3.18 6.80 -2.66
C THR A 308 -3.67 7.12 -1.25
N ASP A 309 -4.18 6.10 -0.55
CA ASP A 309 -4.73 6.21 0.81
C ASP A 309 -3.84 5.52 1.86
N CYS A 310 -2.60 5.18 1.50
CA CYS A 310 -1.68 4.44 2.36
C CYS A 310 -1.17 5.31 3.50
N LEU A 311 -1.35 4.85 4.74
CA LEU A 311 -0.75 5.44 5.94
C LEU A 311 0.68 4.89 6.11
N PHE A 312 1.67 5.79 6.13
CA PHE A 312 3.10 5.49 6.25
C PHE A 312 3.68 5.87 7.62
N ALA A 313 3.07 6.83 8.31
CA ALA A 313 3.55 7.28 9.61
C ALA A 313 3.58 6.12 10.62
N GLY A 314 4.68 6.03 11.37
CA GLY A 314 4.91 4.94 12.31
C GLY A 314 5.49 3.66 11.69
N THR A 315 5.76 3.62 10.38
CA THR A 315 6.48 2.50 9.75
C THR A 315 7.96 2.52 10.15
N THR A 316 8.52 1.38 10.52
CA THR A 316 9.95 1.21 10.80
C THR A 316 10.70 0.89 9.51
N HIS A 317 11.93 1.38 9.36
CA HIS A 317 12.76 1.22 8.15
C HIS A 317 12.03 1.59 6.84
N LEU A 318 11.20 2.64 6.87
CA LEU A 318 10.46 3.09 5.68
C LEU A 318 11.41 3.46 4.54
N ASP A 319 12.65 3.87 4.85
CA ASP A 319 13.70 4.15 3.88
C ASP A 319 14.18 2.92 3.10
N GLN A 320 13.91 1.71 3.58
CA GLN A 320 14.27 0.44 2.93
C GLN A 320 13.12 -0.20 2.14
N LEU A 321 11.90 0.37 2.20
CA LEU A 321 10.76 -0.07 1.42
C LEU A 321 11.10 -0.11 -0.07
N ARG A 322 10.77 -1.19 -0.78
CA ARG A 322 10.97 -1.25 -2.23
C ARG A 322 9.66 -1.03 -2.98
N LEU A 323 9.67 -0.09 -3.91
CA LEU A 323 8.52 0.21 -4.78
C LEU A 323 8.89 -0.10 -6.23
N GLU A 324 8.17 -1.04 -6.84
CA GLU A 324 8.42 -1.47 -8.22
C GLU A 324 7.18 -1.34 -9.11
N GLY A 325 7.43 -1.20 -10.41
CA GLY A 325 6.36 -1.07 -11.40
C GLY A 325 5.55 0.22 -11.25
N ARG A 326 4.23 0.13 -11.46
CA ARG A 326 3.32 1.28 -11.42
C ARG A 326 2.66 1.41 -10.05
N TYR A 327 3.15 2.33 -9.24
CA TYR A 327 2.48 2.72 -7.99
C TYR A 327 1.78 4.07 -8.12
N LEU A 328 0.72 4.26 -7.35
CA LEU A 328 -0.04 5.51 -7.29
C LEU A 328 0.08 6.11 -5.90
N LEU A 329 0.20 7.43 -5.83
CA LEU A 329 0.28 8.21 -4.60
C LEU A 329 -0.64 9.41 -4.76
N PRO A 330 -1.18 9.98 -3.67
CA PRO A 330 -2.07 11.12 -3.78
C PRO A 330 -1.30 12.32 -4.36
N LEU A 331 -1.97 13.10 -5.20
CA LEU A 331 -1.43 14.32 -5.79
C LEU A 331 -1.97 15.53 -5.04
N THR A 332 -1.18 16.62 -5.00
CA THR A 332 -1.72 17.92 -4.58
C THR A 332 -2.92 18.33 -5.44
N PRO A 333 -3.90 19.07 -4.87
CA PRO A 333 -5.06 19.54 -5.63
C PRO A 333 -4.67 20.35 -6.87
N SER A 334 -5.36 20.11 -7.98
CA SER A 334 -5.17 20.86 -9.22
C SER A 334 -6.01 22.14 -9.25
N GLY A 335 -5.68 23.04 -10.18
CA GLY A 335 -6.41 24.30 -10.42
C GLY A 335 -5.84 25.53 -9.71
N VAL A 336 -6.36 26.70 -10.10
CA VAL A 336 -6.13 27.99 -9.43
C VAL A 336 -7.25 28.18 -8.41
N ARG A 337 -6.88 28.36 -7.14
CA ARG A 337 -7.82 28.60 -6.05
C ARG A 337 -7.66 30.03 -5.56
N TRP A 338 -8.73 30.62 -5.07
CA TRP A 338 -8.69 31.98 -4.55
C TRP A 338 -8.74 31.93 -3.03
N ARG A 339 -7.75 32.54 -2.37
CA ARG A 339 -7.83 32.87 -0.95
C ARG A 339 -8.07 34.37 -0.85
N ASN A 340 -9.32 34.75 -0.58
CA ASN A 340 -9.82 36.12 -0.69
C ASN A 340 -9.58 36.68 -2.11
N TRP A 341 -8.46 37.38 -2.33
CA TRP A 341 -8.09 38.11 -3.55
C TRP A 341 -6.76 37.63 -4.16
N VAL A 342 -6.11 36.63 -3.56
CA VAL A 342 -4.82 36.09 -4.01
C VAL A 342 -5.03 34.75 -4.71
N PRO A 343 -4.63 34.60 -5.99
CA PRO A 343 -4.65 33.33 -6.67
C PRO A 343 -3.55 32.42 -6.11
N LEU A 344 -3.96 31.32 -5.48
CA LEU A 344 -3.12 30.25 -5.00
C LEU A 344 -3.13 29.10 -6.01
N ARG A 345 -1.95 28.81 -6.57
CA ARG A 345 -1.74 27.62 -7.40
C ARG A 345 -0.76 26.69 -6.69
N TRP A 346 -1.22 25.49 -6.38
CA TRP A 346 -0.39 24.48 -5.78
C TRP A 346 0.61 23.91 -6.77
N THR A 347 1.78 23.58 -6.26
CA THR A 347 2.78 22.80 -6.99
C THR A 347 2.23 21.40 -7.19
N ARG A 348 1.96 20.98 -8.44
CA ARG A 348 1.65 19.58 -8.73
C ARG A 348 2.82 18.70 -8.30
N ARG A 349 2.62 17.90 -7.26
CA ARG A 349 3.57 16.91 -6.73
C ARG A 349 2.84 15.72 -6.11
N ARG A 350 3.55 14.60 -5.95
CA ARG A 350 3.13 13.49 -5.09
C ARG A 350 3.17 13.92 -3.62
N THR A 351 2.23 13.41 -2.84
CA THR A 351 2.03 13.70 -1.42
C THR A 351 1.79 12.41 -0.64
N LEU A 352 1.74 12.50 0.68
CA LEU A 352 1.27 11.42 1.57
C LEU A 352 -0.23 11.55 1.81
N ALA A 353 -0.92 10.44 2.09
CA ALA A 353 -2.32 10.47 2.52
C ALA A 353 -2.47 11.31 3.80
N GLU A 354 -1.53 11.20 4.72
CA GLU A 354 -1.53 11.96 5.97
C GLU A 354 -1.31 13.47 5.78
N GLU A 355 -0.58 13.91 4.72
CA GLU A 355 -0.55 15.34 4.38
C GLU A 355 -1.94 15.80 3.90
N GLN A 356 -2.65 14.97 3.13
CA GLN A 356 -4.00 15.31 2.66
C GLN A 356 -4.93 15.55 3.85
N HIS A 357 -4.89 14.63 4.81
CA HIS A 357 -5.65 14.71 6.06
C HIS A 357 -5.35 16.01 6.83
N TRP A 358 -4.07 16.32 7.03
CA TRP A 358 -3.64 17.54 7.71
C TRP A 358 -4.09 18.83 7.00
N ARG A 359 -3.97 18.87 5.67
CA ARG A 359 -4.39 20.03 4.87
C ARG A 359 -5.90 20.23 4.87
N ALA A 360 -6.65 19.14 4.82
CA ALA A 360 -8.10 19.13 4.89
C ALA A 360 -8.61 19.63 6.25
N ALA A 361 -7.94 19.25 7.35
CA ALA A 361 -8.26 19.75 8.69
C ALA A 361 -8.03 21.26 8.84
N ARG A 362 -7.08 21.85 8.08
CA ARG A 362 -6.88 23.30 8.05
C ARG A 362 -7.94 23.96 7.15
N GLY A 363 -9.06 24.37 7.75
CA GLY A 363 -10.24 24.92 7.06
C GLY A 363 -10.00 26.03 6.02
N THR A 364 -8.92 26.83 6.16
CA THR A 364 -8.55 27.86 5.15
C THR A 364 -7.97 27.30 3.84
N THR A 365 -7.55 26.04 3.82
CA THR A 365 -6.91 25.37 2.67
C THR A 365 -7.57 24.04 2.29
N ALA A 366 -8.69 23.67 2.94
CA ALA A 366 -9.27 22.33 2.86
C ALA A 366 -9.73 21.89 1.47
N GLY A 367 -10.12 22.84 0.61
CA GLY A 367 -10.69 22.50 -0.68
C GLY A 367 -9.77 21.59 -1.53
N GLY A 368 -10.33 20.46 -1.98
CA GLY A 368 -9.68 19.49 -2.86
C GLY A 368 -8.63 18.59 -2.21
N TRP A 369 -8.35 18.75 -0.92
CA TRP A 369 -7.57 17.78 -0.15
C TRP A 369 -8.53 16.73 0.45
N THR A 370 -8.06 15.50 0.58
CA THR A 370 -8.83 14.41 1.17
C THR A 370 -8.87 14.53 2.69
N SER A 371 -10.05 14.50 3.31
CA SER A 371 -10.21 14.50 4.77
C SER A 371 -9.84 13.15 5.38
N ALA A 372 -9.31 13.17 6.61
CA ALA A 372 -9.11 11.96 7.37
C ALA A 372 -10.45 11.23 7.60
N PRO A 373 -10.50 9.89 7.47
CA PRO A 373 -11.57 9.10 8.06
C PRO A 373 -11.67 9.35 9.57
N GLU A 374 -12.86 9.17 10.16
CA GLU A 374 -13.10 9.45 11.59
C GLU A 374 -12.18 8.67 12.54
N THR A 375 -11.69 7.52 12.12
CA THR A 375 -10.82 6.63 12.89
C THR A 375 -9.33 6.96 12.80
N VAL A 376 -8.93 7.92 11.94
CA VAL A 376 -7.54 8.24 11.65
C VAL A 376 -7.15 9.58 12.26
N GLU A 377 -6.13 9.57 13.12
CA GLU A 377 -5.57 10.78 13.71
C GLU A 377 -4.90 11.66 12.65
N VAL A 378 -5.17 12.98 12.71
CA VAL A 378 -4.54 13.96 11.84
C VAL A 378 -3.17 14.32 12.40
N LEU A 379 -2.11 13.97 11.66
CA LEU A 379 -0.73 14.19 12.09
C LEU A 379 -0.24 15.60 11.80
N GLU A 380 0.56 16.15 12.71
CA GLU A 380 1.19 17.46 12.54
C GLU A 380 2.46 17.39 11.66
N PRO A 381 2.91 18.52 11.07
CA PRO A 381 4.05 18.57 10.17
C PRO A 381 5.37 18.09 10.78
N THR A 382 5.53 18.24 12.10
CA THR A 382 6.69 17.73 12.87
C THR A 382 6.85 16.22 12.70
N THR A 383 5.73 15.48 12.72
CA THR A 383 5.68 14.02 12.54
C THR A 383 5.79 13.61 11.07
N LEU A 384 5.24 14.42 10.15
CA LEU A 384 5.25 14.11 8.72
C LEU A 384 6.61 14.37 8.05
N ALA A 385 7.41 15.33 8.54
CA ALA A 385 8.70 15.66 7.93
C ALA A 385 9.68 14.46 7.91
N PRO A 386 9.87 13.69 9.00
CA PRO A 386 10.65 12.45 8.98
C PRO A 386 10.13 11.40 7.99
N VAL A 387 8.81 11.24 7.84
CA VAL A 387 8.20 10.28 6.90
C VAL A 387 8.57 10.65 5.46
N TYR A 388 8.43 11.93 5.11
CA TYR A 388 8.88 12.46 3.82
C TYR A 388 10.38 12.23 3.57
N ARG A 389 11.22 12.39 4.59
CA ARG A 389 12.67 12.17 4.48
C ARG A 389 13.02 10.71 4.21
N GLN A 390 12.39 9.78 4.92
CA GLN A 390 12.61 8.35 4.74
C GLN A 390 12.17 7.90 3.34
N LEU A 391 10.96 8.30 2.91
CA LEU A 391 10.49 8.01 1.55
C LEU A 391 11.36 8.69 0.48
N ARG A 392 11.86 9.91 0.70
CA ARG A 392 12.82 10.50 -0.24
C ARG A 392 14.03 9.58 -0.42
N LYS A 393 14.60 9.07 0.67
CA LYS A 393 15.76 8.16 0.64
C LYS A 393 15.44 6.88 -0.13
N THR A 394 14.27 6.28 0.06
CA THR A 394 13.78 5.15 -0.75
C THR A 394 13.85 5.43 -2.25
N PHE A 395 13.38 6.61 -2.68
CA PHE A 395 13.37 6.99 -4.10
C PHE A 395 14.76 7.34 -4.63
N GLU A 396 15.64 7.92 -3.79
CA GLU A 396 17.05 8.17 -4.11
C GLU A 396 17.81 6.85 -4.33
N ASP A 397 17.62 5.89 -3.43
CA ASP A 397 18.24 4.55 -3.50
C ASP A 397 17.72 3.76 -4.72
N GLY A 398 16.44 3.93 -5.06
CA GLY A 398 15.81 3.41 -6.28
C GLY A 398 16.17 4.17 -7.57
N LYS A 399 17.05 5.18 -7.52
CA LYS A 399 17.44 6.06 -8.65
C LYS A 399 16.25 6.77 -9.33
N HIS A 400 15.14 6.93 -8.62
CA HIS A 400 13.93 7.60 -9.11
C HIS A 400 13.94 9.09 -8.73
N GLU A 401 14.86 9.83 -9.35
CA GLU A 401 15.13 11.26 -9.10
C GLU A 401 13.87 12.16 -9.17
N PRO A 402 12.90 11.97 -10.10
CA PRO A 402 11.71 12.81 -10.14
C PRO A 402 10.82 12.67 -8.91
N GLY A 403 10.74 11.46 -8.39
CA GLY A 403 9.97 11.13 -7.19
C GLY A 403 10.66 11.67 -5.95
N ALA A 404 11.97 11.45 -5.82
CA ALA A 404 12.77 12.01 -4.73
C ALA A 404 12.61 13.54 -4.60
N ALA A 405 12.55 14.27 -5.73
CA ALA A 405 12.32 15.71 -5.72
C ALA A 405 10.94 16.11 -5.15
N ASP A 406 9.88 15.35 -5.44
CA ASP A 406 8.54 15.60 -4.90
C ASP A 406 8.50 15.40 -3.37
N PHE A 407 9.16 14.35 -2.87
CA PHE A 407 9.27 14.09 -1.43
C PHE A 407 10.19 15.07 -0.71
N TYR A 408 11.28 15.52 -1.34
CA TYR A 408 12.11 16.62 -0.83
C TYR A 408 11.30 17.91 -0.68
N TYR A 409 10.49 18.25 -1.68
CA TYR A 409 9.60 19.41 -1.61
C TYR A 409 8.61 19.28 -0.45
N GLY A 410 8.04 18.08 -0.26
CA GLY A 410 7.16 17.76 0.87
C GLY A 410 7.82 17.90 2.22
N GLU A 411 9.03 17.36 2.39
CA GLU A 411 9.81 17.50 3.63
C GLU A 411 10.02 18.98 3.98
N MET A 412 10.48 19.79 3.03
CA MET A 412 10.74 21.21 3.25
C MET A 412 9.46 21.99 3.55
N GLU A 413 8.34 21.57 2.96
CA GLU A 413 7.04 22.16 3.22
C GLU A 413 6.54 21.83 4.63
N MET A 414 6.69 20.59 5.08
CA MET A 414 6.36 20.19 6.45
C MET A 414 7.23 20.93 7.46
N ARG A 415 8.55 21.00 7.24
CA ARG A 415 9.47 21.78 8.09
C ARG A 415 9.11 23.26 8.17
N ARG A 416 8.66 23.87 7.08
CA ARG A 416 8.22 25.28 7.10
C ARG A 416 6.99 25.49 8.00
N HIS A 417 6.13 24.48 8.13
CA HIS A 417 4.91 24.52 8.94
C HIS A 417 5.05 23.86 10.32
N ALA A 418 6.21 23.30 10.63
CA ALA A 418 6.49 22.61 11.89
C ALA A 418 6.82 23.61 13.01
N ASP A 419 6.21 23.42 14.19
CA ASP A 419 6.27 24.36 15.34
C ASP A 419 7.49 24.22 16.24
N ASP A 420 8.31 23.20 16.01
CA ASP A 420 9.55 22.92 16.73
C ASP A 420 10.76 23.69 16.18
N ILE A 421 10.65 24.33 15.01
CA ILE A 421 11.76 25.01 14.34
C ILE A 421 11.82 26.50 14.73
N PRO A 422 13.00 27.05 15.08
CA PRO A 422 13.17 28.47 15.38
C PRO A 422 12.67 29.37 14.25
N TRP A 423 12.12 30.52 14.62
CA TRP A 423 11.54 31.48 13.65
C TRP A 423 12.52 31.89 12.54
N ALA A 424 13.82 31.97 12.85
CA ALA A 424 14.88 32.33 11.90
C ALA A 424 15.04 31.28 10.80
N GLU A 425 15.09 29.99 11.18
CA GLU A 425 15.13 28.87 10.23
C GLU A 425 13.85 28.77 9.41
N ARG A 426 12.69 28.96 10.06
CA ARG A 426 11.39 28.99 9.37
C ARG A 426 11.33 30.11 8.33
N SER A 427 11.85 31.28 8.67
CA SER A 427 11.94 32.44 7.77
C SER A 427 12.90 32.17 6.60
N LEU A 428 14.03 31.51 6.86
CA LEU A 428 14.98 31.08 5.82
C LEU A 428 14.32 30.08 4.85
N LEU A 429 13.58 29.09 5.35
CA LEU A 429 12.81 28.15 4.53
C LEU A 429 11.72 28.86 3.71
N ALA A 430 11.04 29.85 4.29
CA ALA A 430 10.05 30.65 3.57
C ALA A 430 10.69 31.46 2.43
N ALA A 431 11.86 32.09 2.67
CA ALA A 431 12.62 32.80 1.65
C ALA A 431 13.10 31.85 0.54
N TYR A 432 13.66 30.70 0.90
CA TYR A 432 14.13 29.69 -0.05
C TYR A 432 12.98 29.14 -0.93
N TRP A 433 11.79 28.93 -0.36
CA TRP A 433 10.58 28.60 -1.10
C TRP A 433 10.15 29.70 -2.08
N ALA A 434 10.16 30.96 -1.62
CA ALA A 434 9.71 32.11 -2.42
C ALA A 434 10.64 32.36 -3.61
N ILE A 435 11.95 32.24 -3.40
CA ILE A 435 12.98 32.56 -4.39
C ILE A 435 13.11 31.45 -5.44
N SER A 436 13.22 30.18 -5.01
CA SER A 436 13.58 29.08 -5.93
C SER A 436 12.66 27.87 -5.85
N GLY A 437 11.63 27.90 -4.99
CA GLY A 437 10.78 26.74 -4.74
C GLY A 437 11.58 25.56 -4.18
N TYR A 438 12.43 25.85 -3.20
CA TYR A 438 13.39 24.90 -2.63
C TYR A 438 14.43 24.40 -3.64
N GLY A 439 14.89 25.26 -4.56
CA GLY A 439 15.91 24.90 -5.56
C GLY A 439 15.40 23.97 -6.67
N LEU A 440 14.10 23.67 -6.72
CA LEU A 440 13.50 22.77 -7.72
C LEU A 440 12.82 23.50 -8.88
N ARG A 441 12.67 24.82 -8.81
CA ARG A 441 11.92 25.61 -9.80
C ARG A 441 12.76 26.75 -10.39
N ALA A 442 13.38 26.46 -11.54
CA ALA A 442 14.16 27.43 -12.30
C ALA A 442 13.34 28.67 -12.71
N SER A 443 12.05 28.52 -13.01
CA SER A 443 11.20 29.64 -13.43
C SER A 443 11.01 30.70 -12.35
N ARG A 444 10.99 30.32 -11.05
CA ARG A 444 10.92 31.28 -9.95
C ARG A 444 12.25 32.04 -9.82
N ALA A 445 13.36 31.31 -9.84
CA ALA A 445 14.70 31.90 -9.74
C ALA A 445 14.98 32.85 -10.92
N LEU A 446 14.65 32.45 -12.14
CA LEU A 446 14.77 33.29 -13.35
C LEU A 446 13.84 34.52 -13.31
N GLY A 447 12.63 34.36 -12.78
CA GLY A 447 11.70 35.49 -12.59
C GLY A 447 12.25 36.52 -11.59
N TRP A 448 12.79 36.05 -10.46
CA TRP A 448 13.47 36.92 -9.49
C TRP A 448 14.74 37.54 -10.06
N LEU A 449 15.51 36.81 -10.85
CA LEU A 449 16.69 37.34 -11.53
C LEU A 449 16.29 38.47 -12.49
N LEU A 450 15.27 38.25 -13.32
CA LEU A 450 14.78 39.28 -14.23
C LEU A 450 14.28 40.52 -13.49
N LEU A 451 13.54 40.33 -12.39
CA LEU A 451 13.04 41.43 -11.56
C LEU A 451 14.19 42.19 -10.89
N ALA A 452 15.18 41.48 -10.35
CA ALA A 452 16.38 42.07 -9.76
C ALA A 452 17.18 42.88 -10.79
N MET A 453 17.45 42.28 -11.96
CA MET A 453 18.14 42.96 -13.07
C MET A 453 17.39 44.20 -13.55
N THR A 454 16.05 44.13 -13.61
CA THR A 454 15.23 45.30 -13.99
C THR A 454 15.33 46.40 -12.94
N ALA A 455 15.29 46.04 -11.65
CA ALA A 455 15.41 46.98 -10.55
C ALA A 455 16.81 47.62 -10.49
N THR A 456 17.88 46.86 -10.73
CA THR A 456 19.26 47.37 -10.77
C THR A 456 19.49 48.28 -11.97
N VAL A 457 18.96 47.93 -13.16
CA VAL A 457 18.97 48.83 -14.33
C VAL A 457 18.25 50.15 -14.01
N LEU A 458 17.06 50.11 -13.43
CA LEU A 458 16.32 51.32 -13.06
C LEU A 458 17.08 52.17 -12.02
N ALA A 459 17.66 51.54 -10.99
CA ALA A 459 18.46 52.23 -9.99
C ALA A 459 19.73 52.87 -10.61
N MET A 460 20.38 52.18 -11.54
CA MET A 460 21.52 52.70 -12.30
C MET A 460 21.14 53.89 -13.18
N MET A 461 20.01 53.83 -13.87
CA MET A 461 19.51 54.94 -14.69
C MET A 461 19.21 56.18 -13.85
N LEU A 462 18.54 56.00 -12.70
CA LEU A 462 18.06 57.09 -11.85
C LEU A 462 19.17 57.74 -11.01
N TRP A 463 20.12 56.93 -10.51
CA TRP A 463 21.10 57.37 -9.53
C TRP A 463 22.53 56.86 -9.77
N GLY A 464 22.72 55.74 -10.46
CA GLY A 464 24.02 55.08 -10.53
C GLY A 464 25.00 55.61 -11.59
N LEU A 465 24.49 56.00 -12.76
CA LEU A 465 25.31 56.62 -13.80
C LEU A 465 25.52 58.11 -13.50
N PRO A 466 26.74 58.64 -13.68
CA PRO A 466 26.99 60.06 -13.49
C PRO A 466 26.22 60.93 -14.49
N LYS A 467 26.18 62.23 -14.21
CA LYS A 467 25.56 63.22 -15.10
C LYS A 467 26.25 63.26 -16.47
N ASP A 468 27.58 63.31 -16.44
CA ASP A 468 28.49 63.27 -17.60
C ASP A 468 29.57 62.22 -17.32
N ASP A 469 30.11 61.57 -18.37
CA ASP A 469 31.26 60.68 -18.21
C ASP A 469 32.47 61.53 -17.75
N PRO A 470 33.11 61.21 -16.61
CA PRO A 470 34.22 62.01 -16.13
C PRO A 470 35.37 61.96 -17.12
N LYS A 471 35.78 63.13 -17.61
CA LYS A 471 36.85 63.27 -18.59
C LYS A 471 38.18 63.35 -17.85
N PRO A 472 39.17 62.49 -18.16
CA PRO A 472 40.50 62.62 -17.58
C PRO A 472 41.15 63.91 -18.09
N GLU A 473 41.54 64.78 -17.18
CA GLU A 473 42.30 65.99 -17.49
C GLU A 473 43.78 65.73 -17.18
N SER A 474 44.64 65.82 -18.19
CA SER A 474 46.09 65.65 -18.03
C SER A 474 46.76 67.00 -17.91
N THR A 475 47.18 67.38 -16.70
CA THR A 475 48.01 68.56 -16.48
C THR A 475 49.48 68.15 -16.54
N GLY A 476 50.24 68.78 -17.44
CA GLY A 476 51.67 68.55 -17.57
C GLY A 476 52.48 69.69 -16.98
N THR A 477 53.42 69.40 -16.07
CA THR A 477 54.46 70.34 -15.65
C THR A 477 55.79 69.95 -16.31
N VAL A 478 56.45 70.93 -16.93
CA VAL A 478 57.75 70.75 -17.59
C VAL A 478 58.82 71.41 -16.73
N ASP A 479 59.72 70.61 -16.16
CA ASP A 479 60.88 71.10 -15.40
C ASP A 479 62.16 70.67 -16.10
N GLY A 480 62.77 71.61 -16.82
CA GLY A 480 63.98 71.40 -17.63
C GLY A 480 63.80 70.32 -18.71
N GLN A 481 64.31 69.11 -18.45
CA GLN A 481 64.27 67.94 -19.36
C GLN A 481 63.26 66.86 -18.94
N ARG A 482 62.49 67.05 -17.86
CA ARG A 482 61.51 66.06 -17.37
C ARG A 482 60.09 66.59 -17.54
N ILE A 483 59.28 65.84 -18.27
CA ILE A 483 57.82 66.08 -18.40
C ILE A 483 57.13 65.15 -17.40
N SER A 484 56.47 65.71 -16.39
CA SER A 484 55.56 64.96 -15.53
C SER A 484 54.12 65.27 -15.94
N MET A 485 53.42 64.29 -16.49
CA MET A 485 51.98 64.36 -16.73
C MET A 485 51.26 63.74 -15.54
N THR A 486 50.47 64.54 -14.83
CA THR A 486 49.50 64.05 -13.86
C THR A 486 48.13 64.04 -14.55
N THR A 487 47.54 62.85 -14.67
CA THR A 487 46.17 62.69 -15.19
C THR A 487 45.25 62.55 -13.99
N ASP A 488 44.42 63.56 -13.76
CA ASP A 488 43.38 63.52 -12.72
C ASP A 488 42.01 63.36 -13.37
N THR A 489 41.25 62.37 -12.89
CA THR A 489 39.87 62.12 -13.32
C THR A 489 38.93 62.70 -12.27
N ALA A 490 38.03 63.60 -12.69
CA ALA A 490 37.07 64.22 -11.77
C ALA A 490 36.09 63.18 -11.18
N ASN A 491 35.70 63.36 -9.92
CA ASN A 491 34.77 62.45 -9.26
C ASN A 491 33.39 62.46 -9.94
N PRO A 492 32.76 61.28 -10.13
CA PRO A 492 31.44 61.18 -10.77
C PRO A 492 30.37 61.90 -9.96
N VAL A 493 29.66 62.84 -10.60
CA VAL A 493 28.61 63.66 -9.98
C VAL A 493 27.23 63.02 -10.20
N ASN A 494 26.39 63.07 -9.17
CA ASN A 494 25.03 62.54 -9.24
C ASN A 494 24.20 63.25 -10.35
N PRO A 495 23.31 62.52 -11.03
CA PRO A 495 22.42 63.12 -12.01
C PRO A 495 21.42 64.08 -11.36
N ASP A 496 21.20 65.23 -12.00
CA ASP A 496 20.24 66.27 -11.62
C ASP A 496 19.09 66.35 -12.64
N GLY A 497 17.98 67.03 -12.30
CA GLY A 497 16.81 67.17 -13.19
C GLY A 497 15.68 66.14 -12.96
N PRO A 498 14.52 66.31 -13.63
CA PRO A 498 13.32 65.49 -13.42
C PRO A 498 13.52 64.02 -13.84
N TYR A 499 12.89 63.08 -13.10
CA TYR A 499 13.08 61.64 -13.30
C TYR A 499 12.81 61.13 -14.72
N ARG A 500 11.91 61.78 -15.47
CA ARG A 500 11.62 61.42 -16.87
C ARG A 500 12.81 61.64 -17.80
N GLU A 501 13.64 62.65 -17.56
CA GLU A 501 14.83 62.92 -18.37
C GLU A 501 15.97 61.94 -18.07
N ARG A 502 15.95 61.33 -16.88
CA ARG A 502 16.91 60.29 -16.48
C ARG A 502 16.58 58.92 -17.07
N LEU A 503 15.32 58.69 -17.45
CA LEU A 503 14.85 57.47 -18.12
C LEU A 503 15.06 57.55 -19.65
N SER A 504 16.31 57.75 -20.08
CA SER A 504 16.66 57.87 -21.50
C SER A 504 17.25 56.58 -22.08
N ALA A 505 17.11 56.38 -23.40
CA ALA A 505 17.63 55.20 -24.09
C ALA A 505 19.15 55.02 -23.91
N GLY A 506 19.91 56.12 -23.94
CA GLY A 506 21.37 56.07 -23.74
C GLY A 506 21.78 55.67 -22.31
N ARG A 507 21.06 56.11 -21.28
CA ARG A 507 21.30 55.66 -19.90
C ARG A 507 20.85 54.21 -19.70
N PHE A 508 19.81 53.77 -20.40
CA PHE A 508 19.35 52.38 -20.36
C PHE A 508 20.41 51.44 -20.92
N GLU A 509 20.98 51.74 -22.10
CA GLU A 509 22.02 50.91 -22.72
C GLU A 509 23.26 50.79 -21.84
N LYS A 510 23.77 51.91 -21.30
CA LYS A 510 24.89 51.91 -20.35
C LYS A 510 24.56 51.13 -19.07
N SER A 511 23.38 51.33 -18.49
CA SER A 511 22.95 50.63 -17.27
C SER A 511 22.81 49.13 -17.50
N LEU A 512 22.24 48.73 -18.65
CA LEU A 512 22.09 47.34 -19.03
C LEU A 512 23.45 46.67 -19.22
N GLN A 513 24.40 47.36 -19.86
CA GLN A 513 25.77 46.86 -20.04
C GLN A 513 26.48 46.69 -18.69
N VAL A 514 26.34 47.65 -17.76
CA VAL A 514 26.87 47.54 -16.39
C VAL A 514 26.27 46.33 -15.67
N VAL A 515 24.94 46.16 -15.71
CA VAL A 515 24.24 45.06 -15.03
C VAL A 515 24.65 43.71 -15.62
N ILE A 516 24.56 43.51 -16.93
CA ILE A 516 24.98 42.25 -17.59
C ILE A 516 26.44 41.94 -17.28
N ASN A 517 27.32 42.94 -17.40
CA ASN A 517 28.74 42.75 -17.09
C ASN A 517 28.96 42.48 -15.62
N SER A 518 28.15 42.99 -14.69
CA SER A 518 28.29 42.68 -13.26
C SER A 518 27.82 41.27 -12.88
N VAL A 519 26.82 40.74 -13.60
CA VAL A 519 26.27 39.39 -13.37
C VAL A 519 27.20 38.32 -13.94
N VAL A 520 27.70 38.55 -15.16
CA VAL A 520 28.46 37.55 -15.92
C VAL A 520 29.97 37.75 -15.79
N PHE A 521 30.42 38.99 -15.65
CA PHE A 521 31.83 39.38 -15.60
C PHE A 521 32.17 40.10 -14.28
N ARG A 522 33.46 40.22 -13.96
CA ARG A 522 33.90 40.71 -12.65
C ARG A 522 33.95 42.25 -12.54
N SER A 523 33.88 42.97 -13.66
CA SER A 523 33.87 44.44 -13.69
C SER A 523 33.13 45.01 -14.90
N SER A 524 32.39 46.10 -14.67
CA SER A 524 31.71 46.88 -15.71
C SER A 524 32.63 47.90 -16.40
N GLY A 525 33.75 48.27 -15.76
CA GLY A 525 34.71 49.25 -16.28
C GLY A 525 34.18 50.68 -16.39
N GLN A 526 33.04 50.98 -15.75
CA GLN A 526 32.38 52.28 -15.78
C GLN A 526 32.61 53.06 -14.49
N GLU A 527 32.80 54.36 -14.60
CA GLU A 527 32.87 55.31 -13.48
C GLU A 527 31.45 55.53 -12.93
N LEU A 528 31.19 55.04 -11.72
CA LEU A 528 29.86 55.05 -11.09
C LEU A 528 29.80 56.06 -9.94
N THR A 529 28.62 56.65 -9.73
CA THR A 529 28.37 57.45 -8.52
C THR A 529 28.45 56.55 -7.28
N THR A 530 28.59 57.12 -6.07
CA THR A 530 28.59 56.34 -4.83
C THR A 530 27.36 55.41 -4.71
N ARG A 531 26.18 55.89 -5.12
CA ARG A 531 24.95 55.09 -5.14
C ARG A 531 25.00 54.00 -6.20
N GLY A 532 25.59 54.29 -7.37
CA GLY A 532 25.87 53.30 -8.41
C GLY A 532 26.81 52.20 -7.93
N THR A 533 27.89 52.56 -7.23
CA THR A 533 28.83 51.58 -6.67
C THR A 533 28.16 50.62 -5.70
N TYR A 534 27.33 51.12 -4.77
CA TYR A 534 26.57 50.24 -3.86
C TYR A 534 25.54 49.38 -4.59
N THR A 535 24.91 49.92 -5.64
CA THR A 535 23.94 49.17 -6.48
C THR A 535 24.64 48.04 -7.23
N GLU A 536 25.82 48.29 -7.80
CA GLU A 536 26.65 47.28 -8.46
C GLU A 536 27.18 46.25 -7.47
N MET A 537 27.61 46.66 -6.27
CA MET A 537 28.04 45.72 -5.24
C MET A 537 26.92 44.76 -4.84
N LEU A 538 25.69 45.24 -4.70
CA LEU A 538 24.53 44.41 -4.38
C LEU A 538 24.17 43.46 -5.52
N SER A 539 24.21 43.92 -6.78
CA SER A 539 23.93 43.10 -7.96
C SER A 539 24.94 41.96 -8.10
N ARG A 540 26.23 42.23 -7.87
CA ARG A 540 27.34 41.25 -7.92
C ARG A 540 27.21 40.09 -6.93
N ILE A 541 26.38 40.21 -5.90
CA ILE A 541 26.11 39.14 -4.94
C ILE A 541 24.76 38.50 -5.22
N GLY A 542 23.70 39.31 -5.34
CA GLY A 542 22.34 38.81 -5.44
C GLY A 542 22.03 38.11 -6.76
N GLU A 543 22.41 38.71 -7.89
CA GLU A 543 22.04 38.23 -9.22
C GLU A 543 22.78 36.92 -9.59
N PRO A 544 24.10 36.75 -9.32
CA PRO A 544 24.77 35.46 -9.50
C PRO A 544 24.21 34.33 -8.62
N VAL A 545 23.77 34.62 -7.39
CA VAL A 545 23.14 33.61 -6.52
C VAL A 545 21.81 33.13 -7.13
N LEU A 546 20.98 34.05 -7.64
CA LEU A 546 19.73 33.71 -8.33
C LEU A 546 19.98 32.89 -9.60
N LEU A 547 21.01 33.26 -10.37
CA LEU A 547 21.44 32.50 -11.54
C LEU A 547 21.92 31.09 -11.14
N GLY A 548 22.72 30.97 -10.09
CA GLY A 548 23.19 29.69 -9.55
C GLY A 548 22.02 28.78 -9.11
N LEU A 549 21.03 29.33 -8.42
CA LEU A 549 19.81 28.61 -8.04
C LEU A 549 19.00 28.16 -9.28
N ALA A 550 18.92 28.98 -10.32
CA ALA A 550 18.27 28.61 -11.57
C ALA A 550 18.99 27.46 -12.27
N VAL A 551 20.33 27.53 -12.37
CA VAL A 551 21.16 26.47 -12.97
C VAL A 551 21.03 25.17 -12.18
N LEU A 552 21.04 25.22 -10.85
CA LEU A 552 20.87 24.05 -9.99
C LEU A 552 19.50 23.39 -10.20
N ALA A 553 18.44 24.20 -10.31
CA ALA A 553 17.09 23.70 -10.60
C ALA A 553 16.97 23.08 -12.00
N VAL A 554 17.63 23.65 -13.02
CA VAL A 554 17.68 23.10 -14.38
C VAL A 554 18.45 21.79 -14.41
N ARG A 555 19.63 21.73 -13.79
CA ARG A 555 20.42 20.48 -13.67
C ARG A 555 19.62 19.40 -12.98
N GLY A 556 18.94 19.73 -11.88
CA GLY A 556 18.04 18.81 -11.20
C GLY A 556 16.88 18.36 -12.08
N ARG A 557 16.42 19.16 -13.05
CA ARG A 557 15.38 18.76 -14.02
C ARG A 557 15.89 17.87 -15.15
N ILE A 558 17.15 18.01 -15.56
CA ILE A 558 17.77 17.18 -16.61
C ILE A 558 18.19 15.81 -16.07
N LYS A 559 18.60 15.74 -14.79
CA LYS A 559 18.92 14.46 -14.12
C LYS A 559 17.69 13.59 -13.85
N ARG A 560 16.52 14.24 -13.75
CA ARG A 560 15.19 13.64 -13.59
C ARG A 560 14.67 13.16 -14.94
#